data_AF-A0A067KIB8-F1
#
_entry.id   AF-A0A067KIB8-F1
#
_cell.length_a   1.000
_cell.length_b   1.000
_cell.length_c   1.000
_cell.angle_alpha   90.00
_cell.angle_beta   90.00
_cell.angle_gamma   90.00
#
_symmetry.space_group_name_H-M   'P 1'
#
loop_
_entity.id
_entity.type
_entity.pdbx_description
1 polymer ?
#
loop_
_entity_poly.entity_id
_entity_poly.type
_entity_poly.pdbx_seq_one_letter_code
_entity_poly.pdbx_strand_id
1 'polypeptide(L)'
;MTRATSSSLYSLNTRFPIPSLNLQFCHNTSTKLITLRPTFLRYPFVQEYSLNSHRHKNLYIKRLAFSYPLRIKASSMASSTETEAKPFSVLFVCLGNICRSPAAEGVFTDIVKKKGLDSKFKIDSAGTINYHEGNPADPRMRAAAKRRGIEITSMSRPIRPSDFRDFDIILAMDKQNREDILEAFNKWKFREKLPDNAHKKVKLMCSFCKKHNETEVPDPYYGGPQGFEKVLDILEDACDSLLDSILTETSGIQSS
;
A
#
# COMPACT_ATOMS: atom_id res chain seq x y z
N MET A 1 -33.53 -49.85 52.44
CA MET A 1 -32.65 -50.99 52.13
C MET A 1 -32.03 -50.73 50.75
N THR A 2 -30.90 -50.00 50.69
CA THR A 2 -29.53 -50.52 50.44
C THR A 2 -29.46 -51.38 49.16
N ARG A 3 -28.68 -51.04 48.12
CA ARG A 3 -27.21 -51.02 48.14
C ARG A 3 -26.62 -50.29 46.89
N ALA A 4 -25.45 -49.71 47.07
CA ALA A 4 -24.62 -49.00 46.10
C ALA A 4 -23.44 -49.85 45.59
N THR A 5 -22.90 -49.50 44.40
CA THR A 5 -21.50 -49.68 43.93
C THR A 5 -21.30 -48.75 42.71
N SER A 6 -20.60 -47.60 42.78
CA SER A 6 -19.14 -47.35 42.71
C SER A 6 -18.46 -47.65 41.37
N SER A 7 -18.06 -46.62 40.60
CA SER A 7 -16.65 -46.37 40.22
C SER A 7 -16.42 -45.12 39.32
N SER A 8 -15.51 -44.25 39.79
CA SER A 8 -14.49 -43.39 39.11
C SER A 8 -14.89 -42.53 37.89
N LEU A 9 -15.01 -41.19 37.98
CA LEU A 9 -13.97 -40.13 38.04
C LEU A 9 -12.86 -40.22 36.99
N TYR A 10 -12.86 -39.31 36.01
CA TYR A 10 -11.70 -38.47 35.59
C TYR A 10 -12.20 -37.21 34.84
N SER A 11 -11.96 -36.05 35.45
CA SER A 11 -12.10 -34.72 34.87
C SER A 11 -10.70 -34.20 34.56
N LEU A 12 -10.43 -33.82 33.31
CA LEU A 12 -9.17 -33.19 32.91
C LEU A 12 -9.40 -31.69 32.70
N ASN A 13 -9.12 -30.97 33.78
CA ASN A 13 -8.87 -29.54 33.83
C ASN A 13 -7.47 -29.26 33.25
N THR A 14 -7.37 -28.58 32.11
CA THR A 14 -6.08 -28.00 31.66
C THR A 14 -6.12 -26.49 31.81
N ARG A 15 -5.63 -26.02 32.96
CA ARG A 15 -5.22 -24.63 33.19
C ARG A 15 -3.90 -24.40 32.46
N PHE A 16 -3.85 -23.41 31.56
CA PHE A 16 -2.60 -22.89 31.01
C PHE A 16 -2.08 -21.75 31.90
N PRO A 17 -0.77 -21.71 32.23
CA PRO A 17 -0.19 -20.67 33.07
C PRO A 17 0.14 -19.41 32.27
N ILE A 18 -0.16 -18.26 32.88
CA ILE A 18 0.23 -16.91 32.42
C ILE A 18 1.64 -16.63 32.95
N PRO A 19 2.63 -16.21 32.12
CA PRO A 19 3.88 -15.68 32.63
C PRO A 19 3.75 -14.17 32.88
N SER A 20 3.88 -13.79 34.15
CA SER A 20 4.13 -12.43 34.61
C SER A 20 5.62 -12.09 34.43
N LEU A 21 5.94 -11.08 33.61
CA LEU A 21 7.27 -10.49 33.58
C LEU A 21 7.30 -9.21 34.41
N ASN A 22 7.90 -9.32 35.60
CA ASN A 22 8.47 -8.22 36.35
C ASN A 22 9.82 -7.83 35.71
N LEU A 23 10.04 -6.55 35.47
CA LEU A 23 11.35 -6.00 35.13
C LEU A 23 11.60 -4.77 35.99
N GLN A 24 12.43 -4.94 37.02
CA GLN A 24 13.06 -3.86 37.78
C GLN A 24 14.56 -3.79 37.45
N PHE A 25 14.96 -2.56 37.08
CA PHE A 25 16.25 -1.89 37.21
C PHE A 25 17.58 -2.60 36.89
N CYS A 26 18.34 -1.99 35.98
CA CYS A 26 19.75 -1.70 36.23
C CYS A 26 20.21 -0.44 35.48
N HIS A 27 20.67 0.56 36.25
CA HIS A 27 21.58 1.61 35.81
C HIS A 27 22.91 1.00 35.36
N ASN A 28 23.59 1.56 34.34
CA ASN A 28 24.80 2.40 34.50
C ASN A 28 25.65 2.51 33.21
N THR A 29 26.23 3.70 33.01
CA THR A 29 27.48 4.07 32.30
C THR A 29 27.69 3.65 30.84
N SER A 30 27.65 4.60 29.89
CA SER A 30 28.74 5.51 29.48
C SER A 30 29.76 4.89 28.50
N THR A 31 29.45 5.12 27.23
CA THR A 31 30.29 5.32 26.04
C THR A 31 31.83 5.22 26.19
N LYS A 32 32.41 4.27 25.45
CA LYS A 32 33.77 4.36 24.91
C LYS A 32 33.75 4.24 23.38
N LEU A 33 34.24 5.29 22.71
CA LEU A 33 34.61 5.30 21.30
C LEU A 33 35.75 4.31 21.05
N ILE A 34 35.63 3.48 20.01
CA ILE A 34 36.77 2.84 19.36
C ILE A 34 36.61 3.01 17.84
N THR A 35 37.53 3.75 17.26
CA THR A 35 37.72 3.96 15.83
C THR A 35 38.44 2.74 15.23
N LEU A 36 37.87 2.13 14.20
CA LEU A 36 38.54 1.10 13.40
C LEU A 36 38.65 1.56 11.94
N ARG A 37 39.90 1.55 11.47
CA ARG A 37 40.36 1.93 10.12
C ARG A 37 39.90 0.91 9.06
N PRO A 38 39.60 1.33 7.81
CA PRO A 38 39.35 0.40 6.73
C PRO A 38 40.67 -0.08 6.10
N THR A 39 40.85 -1.39 6.04
CA THR A 39 41.90 -2.06 5.27
C THR A 39 41.46 -2.20 3.81
N PHE A 40 42.26 -1.60 2.92
CA PHE A 40 42.22 -1.77 1.48
C PHE A 40 42.60 -3.20 1.08
N LEU A 41 41.81 -3.85 0.23
CA LEU A 41 42.22 -5.02 -0.53
C LEU A 41 42.09 -4.73 -2.03
N ARG A 42 43.24 -4.78 -2.70
CA ARG A 42 43.47 -4.63 -4.15
C ARG A 42 42.97 -5.87 -4.91
N TYR A 43 42.41 -5.65 -6.10
CA TYR A 43 42.27 -6.66 -7.15
C TYR A 43 43.11 -6.24 -8.38
N PRO A 44 43.76 -7.17 -9.11
CA PRO A 44 44.69 -6.81 -10.17
C PRO A 44 44.04 -6.63 -11.54
N PHE A 45 44.40 -5.50 -12.16
CA PHE A 45 44.81 -5.25 -13.54
C PHE A 45 45.14 -6.48 -14.41
N VAL A 46 44.72 -6.50 -15.69
CA VAL A 46 45.57 -6.77 -16.90
C VAL A 46 44.81 -6.47 -18.23
N GLN A 47 45.41 -5.53 -18.98
CA GLN A 47 45.62 -5.31 -20.43
C GLN A 47 44.53 -5.23 -21.51
N GLU A 48 44.53 -4.03 -22.11
CA GLU A 48 44.32 -3.70 -23.52
C GLU A 48 45.25 -4.46 -24.50
N TYR A 49 44.73 -4.69 -25.70
CA TYR A 49 45.52 -4.80 -26.93
C TYR A 49 44.96 -3.84 -27.98
N SER A 50 45.82 -2.98 -28.51
CA SER A 50 45.63 -2.16 -29.70
C SER A 50 46.70 -2.57 -30.71
N LEU A 51 46.35 -2.76 -31.99
CA LEU A 51 47.26 -2.62 -33.13
C LEU A 51 46.49 -2.29 -34.43
N ASN A 52 46.54 -1.01 -34.79
CA ASN A 52 46.97 -0.43 -36.08
C ASN A 52 46.63 -1.06 -37.46
N SER A 53 46.09 -0.16 -38.31
CA SER A 53 46.62 0.28 -39.63
C SER A 53 46.10 -0.34 -40.96
N HIS A 54 45.55 0.59 -41.76
CA HIS A 54 45.52 0.76 -43.23
C HIS A 54 45.59 -0.44 -44.21
N ARG A 55 44.61 -0.50 -45.15
CA ARG A 55 44.81 -0.19 -46.59
C ARG A 55 43.52 -0.33 -47.42
N HIS A 56 43.36 0.61 -48.36
CA HIS A 56 42.45 0.61 -49.51
C HIS A 56 42.41 -0.72 -50.29
N LYS A 57 41.21 -1.18 -50.68
CA LYS A 57 40.91 -1.68 -52.04
C LYS A 57 39.45 -1.39 -52.44
N ASN A 58 39.29 -0.69 -53.55
CA ASN A 58 38.04 -0.53 -54.28
C ASN A 58 37.54 -1.91 -54.75
N LEU A 59 36.27 -2.23 -54.53
CA LEU A 59 35.56 -3.19 -55.36
C LEU A 59 34.14 -2.72 -55.67
N TYR A 60 33.89 -2.76 -56.97
CA TYR A 60 32.75 -2.26 -57.70
C TYR A 60 31.69 -3.36 -57.73
N ILE A 61 30.49 -3.14 -57.17
CA ILE A 61 29.34 -4.02 -57.43
C ILE A 61 28.09 -3.19 -57.73
N LYS A 62 27.61 -3.45 -58.94
CA LYS A 62 26.42 -3.00 -59.68
C LYS A 62 25.20 -2.63 -58.84
N ARG A 63 24.66 -1.45 -59.15
CA ARG A 63 23.26 -1.05 -58.94
C ARG A 63 22.31 -2.11 -59.51
N LEU A 64 21.45 -2.65 -58.65
CA LEU A 64 20.15 -3.19 -59.06
C LEU A 64 19.09 -2.28 -58.45
N ALA A 65 18.50 -1.46 -59.32
CA ALA A 65 17.37 -0.61 -58.99
C ALA A 65 16.12 -1.48 -58.88
N PHE A 66 15.63 -1.69 -57.65
CA PHE A 66 14.29 -2.19 -57.43
C PHE A 66 13.35 -0.99 -57.29
N SER A 67 12.60 -0.73 -58.35
CA SER A 67 11.52 0.26 -58.37
C SER A 67 10.34 -0.32 -57.61
N TYR A 68 10.11 0.17 -56.38
CA TYR A 68 8.83 0.04 -55.70
C TYR A 68 8.13 1.41 -55.75
N PRO A 69 6.87 1.49 -56.22
CA PRO A 69 6.15 2.75 -56.18
C PRO A 69 5.87 3.13 -54.72
N LEU A 70 6.47 4.23 -54.28
CA LEU A 70 6.12 4.94 -53.06
C LEU A 70 4.66 5.43 -53.18
N ARG A 71 3.71 4.67 -52.65
CA ARG A 71 2.38 5.20 -52.31
C ARG A 71 2.43 5.71 -50.88
N ILE A 72 2.92 6.94 -50.71
CA ILE A 72 2.78 7.67 -49.46
C ILE A 72 1.29 8.02 -49.31
N LYS A 73 0.55 7.20 -48.56
CA LYS A 73 -0.68 7.69 -47.92
C LYS A 73 -0.22 8.61 -46.80
N ALA A 74 -0.33 9.91 -47.01
CA ALA A 74 -0.43 10.87 -45.93
C ALA A 74 -1.71 10.55 -45.16
N SER A 75 -1.60 9.66 -44.17
CA SER A 75 -2.59 9.58 -43.10
C SER A 75 -2.10 10.58 -42.07
N SER A 76 -2.83 11.68 -41.94
CA SER A 76 -2.64 12.68 -40.90
C SER A 76 -2.63 11.98 -39.54
N MET A 77 -1.44 11.74 -38.99
CA MET A 77 -1.29 11.52 -37.56
C MET A 77 -1.56 12.87 -36.90
N ALA A 78 -2.84 13.14 -36.67
CA ALA A 78 -3.23 14.01 -35.58
C ALA A 78 -2.76 13.29 -34.31
N SER A 79 -1.51 13.55 -33.92
CA SER A 79 -1.03 13.29 -32.57
C SER A 79 -1.79 14.26 -31.68
N SER A 80 -3.02 13.87 -31.31
CA SER A 80 -3.70 14.45 -30.18
C SER A 80 -2.80 14.23 -28.98
N THR A 81 -2.10 15.29 -28.57
CA THR A 81 -1.54 15.37 -27.25
C THR A 81 -2.72 15.42 -26.28
N GLU A 82 -3.31 14.25 -26.00
CA GLU A 82 -4.08 14.05 -24.79
C GLU A 82 -3.07 14.26 -23.66
N THR A 83 -3.18 15.40 -22.99
CA THR A 83 -2.52 15.62 -21.71
C THR A 83 -3.02 14.52 -20.79
N GLU A 84 -2.25 13.44 -20.65
CA GLU A 84 -2.64 12.30 -19.84
C GLU A 84 -2.88 12.80 -18.41
N ALA A 85 -4.16 12.88 -18.02
CA ALA A 85 -4.54 13.45 -16.75
C ALA A 85 -3.92 12.61 -15.62
N LYS A 86 -3.26 13.27 -14.66
CA LYS A 86 -2.62 12.59 -13.52
C LYS A 86 -3.62 11.64 -12.85
N PRO A 87 -3.25 10.37 -12.56
CA PRO A 87 -4.11 9.45 -11.83
C PRO A 87 -4.53 9.99 -10.45
N PHE A 88 -5.81 9.84 -10.11
CA PHE A 88 -6.34 10.21 -8.81
C PHE A 88 -5.79 9.27 -7.74
N SER A 89 -5.18 9.83 -6.71
CA SER A 89 -4.38 9.07 -5.74
C SER A 89 -5.13 8.90 -4.41
N VAL A 90 -5.39 7.65 -4.01
CA VAL A 90 -6.13 7.27 -2.79
C VAL A 90 -5.21 6.53 -1.82
N LEU A 91 -5.16 6.98 -0.56
CA LEU A 91 -4.40 6.31 0.51
C LEU A 91 -5.33 5.83 1.63
N PHE A 92 -5.30 4.53 1.93
CA PHE A 92 -6.01 3.95 3.07
C PHE A 92 -5.10 3.84 4.29
N VAL A 93 -5.54 4.28 5.47
CA VAL A 93 -4.68 4.33 6.68
C VAL A 93 -5.36 3.69 7.87
N CYS A 94 -4.68 2.72 8.49
CA CYS A 94 -5.05 2.18 9.80
C CYS A 94 -3.88 2.25 10.78
N LEU A 95 -3.97 1.63 11.95
CA LEU A 95 -2.87 1.61 12.92
C LEU A 95 -1.62 0.91 12.36
N GLY A 96 -1.68 -0.41 12.15
CA GLY A 96 -0.50 -1.23 11.82
C GLY A 96 -0.30 -1.57 10.35
N ASN A 97 -1.21 -1.17 9.46
CA ASN A 97 -1.18 -1.48 8.02
C ASN A 97 -1.00 -2.97 7.67
N ILE A 98 -1.64 -3.84 8.43
CA ILE A 98 -1.65 -5.28 8.16
C ILE A 98 -3.06 -5.83 7.98
N CYS A 99 -4.13 -5.10 8.31
CA CYS A 99 -5.47 -5.68 8.30
C CYS A 99 -6.48 -4.78 7.58
N ARG A 100 -6.98 -3.74 8.26
CA ARG A 100 -8.06 -2.87 7.74
C ARG A 100 -7.65 -2.07 6.50
N SER A 101 -6.53 -1.35 6.52
CA SER A 101 -6.11 -0.55 5.36
C SER A 101 -5.65 -1.38 4.14
N PRO A 102 -4.93 -2.52 4.28
CA PRO A 102 -4.70 -3.42 3.15
C PRO A 102 -5.98 -4.01 2.57
N ALA A 103 -6.98 -4.31 3.41
CA ALA A 103 -8.28 -4.78 2.92
C ALA A 103 -8.99 -3.69 2.11
N ALA A 104 -8.97 -2.44 2.58
CA ALA A 104 -9.55 -1.32 1.85
C ALA A 104 -8.87 -1.08 0.50
N GLU A 105 -7.53 -1.16 0.46
CA GLU A 105 -6.74 -1.09 -0.78
C GLU A 105 -7.14 -2.20 -1.77
N GLY A 106 -7.21 -3.45 -1.31
CA GLY A 106 -7.60 -4.58 -2.14
C GLY A 106 -9.03 -4.46 -2.67
N VAL A 107 -9.99 -4.11 -1.81
CA VAL A 107 -11.40 -3.92 -2.18
C VAL A 107 -11.54 -2.79 -3.22
N PHE A 108 -10.94 -1.63 -2.96
CA PHE A 108 -11.05 -0.49 -3.88
C PHE A 108 -10.37 -0.78 -5.22
N THR A 109 -9.20 -1.42 -5.20
CA THR A 109 -8.49 -1.85 -6.43
C THR A 109 -9.32 -2.80 -7.26
N ASP A 110 -9.96 -3.80 -6.64
CA ASP A 110 -10.84 -4.74 -7.32
C ASP A 110 -12.05 -4.05 -7.97
N ILE A 111 -12.70 -3.12 -7.26
CA ILE A 111 -13.81 -2.32 -7.79
C ILE A 111 -13.36 -1.46 -8.98
N VAL A 112 -12.24 -0.74 -8.86
CA VAL A 112 -11.69 0.11 -9.92
C VAL A 112 -11.35 -0.71 -11.16
N LYS A 113 -10.72 -1.88 -10.98
CA LYS A 113 -10.41 -2.81 -12.08
C LYS A 113 -11.65 -3.35 -12.77
N LYS A 114 -12.66 -3.76 -12.01
CA LYS A 114 -13.95 -4.22 -12.55
C LYS A 114 -14.67 -3.15 -13.38
N LYS A 115 -14.49 -1.86 -13.05
CA LYS A 115 -15.01 -0.73 -13.85
C LYS A 115 -14.06 -0.29 -15.00
N GLY A 116 -12.91 -0.94 -15.18
CA GLY A 116 -11.95 -0.62 -16.24
C GLY A 116 -11.22 0.72 -16.04
N LEU A 117 -11.06 1.16 -14.79
CA LEU A 117 -10.52 2.49 -14.44
C LEU A 117 -9.11 2.46 -13.85
N ASP A 118 -8.43 1.31 -13.88
CA ASP A 118 -7.14 1.08 -13.20
C ASP A 118 -6.08 2.16 -13.52
N SER A 119 -5.96 2.56 -14.79
CA SER A 119 -5.01 3.60 -15.21
C SER A 119 -5.32 5.01 -14.67
N LYS A 120 -6.55 5.26 -14.21
CA LYS A 120 -6.97 6.55 -13.67
C LYS A 120 -6.72 6.69 -12.17
N PHE A 121 -6.27 5.63 -11.50
CA PHE A 121 -6.09 5.63 -10.06
C PHE A 121 -4.68 5.20 -9.65
N LYS A 122 -4.18 5.84 -8.59
CA LYS A 122 -3.05 5.35 -7.81
C LYS A 122 -3.59 4.97 -6.43
N ILE A 123 -3.45 3.72 -6.05
CA ILE A 123 -4.07 3.18 -4.83
C ILE A 123 -2.96 2.61 -3.94
N ASP A 124 -2.99 2.93 -2.65
CA ASP A 124 -1.98 2.47 -1.69
C ASP A 124 -2.58 2.40 -0.28
N SER A 125 -1.86 1.77 0.65
CA SER A 125 -2.18 1.77 2.07
C SER A 125 -0.97 2.03 2.97
N ALA A 126 -1.25 2.56 4.17
CA ALA A 126 -0.24 2.87 5.18
C ALA A 126 -0.74 2.68 6.62
N GLY A 127 0.19 2.80 7.56
CA GLY A 127 0.00 2.65 9.00
C GLY A 127 0.38 3.91 9.77
N THR A 128 -0.31 4.22 10.87
CA THR A 128 0.10 5.33 11.75
C THR A 128 1.34 4.99 12.57
N ILE A 129 1.64 3.70 12.73
CA ILE A 129 2.87 3.17 13.34
C ILE A 129 3.70 2.36 12.34
N ASN A 130 4.98 2.13 12.66
CA ASN A 130 5.91 1.35 11.84
C ASN A 130 6.22 -0.05 12.39
N TYR A 131 5.50 -0.52 13.42
CA TYR A 131 5.79 -1.78 14.11
C TYR A 131 5.76 -3.01 13.19
N HIS A 132 4.99 -2.94 12.10
CA HIS A 132 4.87 -4.03 11.13
C HIS A 132 5.49 -3.71 9.76
N GLU A 133 6.29 -2.65 9.63
CA GLU A 133 6.88 -2.26 8.34
C GLU A 133 7.59 -3.44 7.64
N GLY A 134 7.27 -3.66 6.37
CA GLY A 134 7.77 -4.78 5.57
C GLY A 134 7.04 -6.11 5.77
N ASN A 135 6.06 -6.20 6.67
CA ASN A 135 5.24 -7.42 6.81
C ASN A 135 4.12 -7.47 5.77
N PRO A 136 3.72 -8.67 5.31
CA PRO A 136 2.52 -8.82 4.48
C PRO A 136 1.25 -8.57 5.31
N ALA A 137 0.14 -8.34 4.61
CA ALA A 137 -1.18 -8.30 5.23
C ALA A 137 -1.52 -9.60 6.00
N ASP A 138 -2.35 -9.46 7.03
CA ASP A 138 -2.79 -10.49 7.96
C ASP A 138 -3.38 -11.68 7.17
N PRO A 139 -2.89 -12.91 7.42
CA PRO A 139 -3.29 -14.07 6.66
C PRO A 139 -4.80 -14.38 6.76
N ARG A 140 -5.45 -14.04 7.88
CA ARG A 140 -6.89 -14.25 8.07
C ARG A 140 -7.70 -13.26 7.24
N MET A 141 -7.27 -12.00 7.18
CA MET A 141 -7.89 -11.00 6.31
C MET A 141 -7.69 -11.36 4.83
N ARG A 142 -6.48 -11.75 4.44
CA ARG A 142 -6.20 -12.25 3.07
C ARG A 142 -7.07 -13.45 2.72
N ALA A 143 -7.25 -14.40 3.63
CA ALA A 143 -8.11 -15.56 3.42
C ALA A 143 -9.59 -15.18 3.27
N ALA A 144 -10.07 -14.21 4.06
CA ALA A 144 -11.43 -13.69 3.94
C ALA A 144 -11.68 -12.97 2.61
N ALA A 145 -10.80 -12.03 2.25
CA ALA A 145 -10.88 -11.30 0.99
C ALA A 145 -10.80 -12.23 -0.24
N LYS A 146 -9.90 -13.24 -0.18
CA LYS A 146 -9.76 -14.22 -1.27
C LYS A 146 -11.04 -15.02 -1.52
N ARG A 147 -11.84 -15.33 -0.49
CA ARG A 147 -13.16 -15.98 -0.68
C ARG A 147 -14.12 -15.13 -1.50
N ARG A 148 -13.93 -13.81 -1.52
CA ARG A 148 -14.70 -12.83 -2.31
C ARG A 148 -14.06 -12.52 -3.67
N GLY A 149 -12.97 -13.20 -4.03
CA GLY A 149 -12.21 -12.94 -5.25
C GLY A 149 -11.29 -11.72 -5.18
N ILE A 150 -11.08 -11.16 -3.98
CA ILE A 150 -10.26 -9.96 -3.77
C ILE A 150 -8.85 -10.39 -3.36
N GLU A 151 -7.85 -9.89 -4.08
CA GLU A 151 -6.44 -10.12 -3.75
C GLU A 151 -5.88 -8.96 -2.91
N ILE A 152 -5.26 -9.29 -1.78
CA ILE A 152 -4.56 -8.32 -0.93
C ILE A 152 -3.07 -8.65 -0.97
N THR A 153 -2.30 -7.78 -1.62
CA THR A 153 -0.84 -7.91 -1.84
C THR A 153 -0.03 -6.85 -1.10
N SER A 154 -0.68 -5.97 -0.34
CA SER A 154 -0.04 -4.85 0.36
C SER A 154 1.07 -5.31 1.31
N MET A 155 2.14 -4.54 1.32
CA MET A 155 3.25 -4.66 2.28
C MET A 155 3.17 -3.48 3.25
N SER A 156 3.17 -3.78 4.54
CA SER A 156 2.99 -2.77 5.57
C SER A 156 4.07 -1.69 5.49
N ARG A 157 3.66 -0.42 5.56
CA ARG A 157 4.54 0.74 5.66
C ARG A 157 3.93 1.80 6.57
N PRO A 158 4.73 2.61 7.28
CA PRO A 158 4.21 3.77 7.97
C PRO A 158 3.79 4.85 6.97
N ILE A 159 2.86 5.71 7.38
CA ILE A 159 2.56 6.98 6.71
C ILE A 159 3.79 7.87 6.76
N ARG A 160 4.01 8.63 5.70
CA ARG A 160 5.17 9.51 5.50
C ARG A 160 4.72 10.93 5.18
N PRO A 161 5.58 11.94 5.40
CA PRO A 161 5.26 13.32 5.03
C PRO A 161 4.93 13.49 3.55
N SER A 162 5.56 12.71 2.66
CA SER A 162 5.27 12.69 1.23
C SER A 162 3.83 12.28 0.91
N ASP A 163 3.18 11.47 1.75
CA ASP A 163 1.80 11.06 1.52
C ASP A 163 0.84 12.28 1.55
N PHE A 164 1.18 13.31 2.32
CA PHE A 164 0.45 14.58 2.34
C PHE A 164 0.66 15.43 1.09
N ARG A 165 1.64 15.13 0.24
CA ARG A 165 1.83 15.76 -1.07
C ARG A 165 1.26 14.91 -2.20
N ASP A 166 1.46 13.60 -2.12
CA ASP A 166 1.31 12.72 -3.28
C ASP A 166 -0.13 12.25 -3.49
N PHE A 167 -0.90 12.09 -2.41
CA PHE A 167 -2.27 11.58 -2.43
C PHE A 167 -3.33 12.68 -2.46
N ASP A 168 -4.40 12.47 -3.20
CA ASP A 168 -5.50 13.43 -3.31
C ASP A 168 -6.49 13.25 -2.15
N ILE A 169 -6.65 12.02 -1.65
CA ILE A 169 -7.45 11.68 -0.46
C ILE A 169 -6.73 10.70 0.47
N ILE A 170 -6.91 10.88 1.77
CA ILE A 170 -6.38 9.99 2.83
C ILE A 170 -7.56 9.52 3.69
N LEU A 171 -7.75 8.20 3.78
CA LEU A 171 -8.92 7.57 4.39
C LEU A 171 -8.52 6.81 5.65
N ALA A 172 -8.87 7.37 6.80
CA ALA A 172 -8.65 6.77 8.10
C ALA A 172 -9.72 5.71 8.39
N MET A 173 -9.31 4.53 8.85
CA MET A 173 -10.22 3.43 9.18
C MET A 173 -11.08 3.72 10.41
N ASP A 174 -10.54 4.45 11.39
CA ASP A 174 -11.24 4.86 12.60
C ASP A 174 -10.84 6.30 13.02
N LYS A 175 -11.50 6.84 14.05
CA LYS A 175 -11.27 8.20 14.55
C LYS A 175 -9.87 8.36 15.13
N GLN A 176 -9.37 7.36 15.85
CA GLN A 176 -8.02 7.40 16.41
C GLN A 176 -6.98 7.51 15.28
N ASN A 177 -7.11 6.73 14.22
CA ASN A 177 -6.22 6.80 13.06
C ASN A 177 -6.31 8.19 12.41
N ARG A 178 -7.50 8.79 12.32
CA ARG A 178 -7.65 10.16 11.82
C ARG A 178 -6.91 11.17 12.70
N GLU A 179 -7.03 11.05 14.02
CA GLU A 179 -6.32 11.92 14.97
C GLU A 179 -4.80 11.77 14.84
N ASP A 180 -4.30 10.53 14.81
CA ASP A 180 -2.88 10.22 14.64
C ASP A 180 -2.31 10.82 13.34
N ILE A 181 -3.04 10.71 12.22
CA ILE A 181 -2.66 11.29 10.93
C ILE A 181 -2.57 12.81 11.02
N LEU A 182 -3.56 13.46 11.66
CA LEU A 182 -3.57 14.92 11.82
C LEU A 182 -2.47 15.39 12.78
N GLU A 183 -2.16 14.62 13.82
CA GLU A 183 -1.04 14.90 14.71
C GLU A 183 0.29 14.78 13.96
N ALA A 184 0.47 13.73 13.15
CA ALA A 184 1.64 13.55 12.30
C ALA A 184 1.80 14.73 11.31
N PHE A 185 0.72 15.13 10.64
CA PHE A 185 0.70 16.31 9.77
C PHE A 185 1.16 17.57 10.51
N ASN A 186 0.61 17.82 11.70
CA ASN A 186 0.95 18.99 12.51
C ASN A 186 2.41 18.97 12.96
N LYS A 187 3.01 17.81 13.20
CA LYS A 187 4.44 17.69 13.51
C LYS A 187 5.32 17.94 12.28
N TRP A 188 4.93 17.41 11.13
CA TRP A 188 5.76 17.47 9.91
C TRP A 188 5.70 18.80 9.18
N LYS A 189 4.56 19.51 9.21
CA LYS A 189 4.43 20.83 8.57
C LYS A 189 5.43 21.87 9.09
N PHE A 190 5.95 21.71 10.31
CA PHE A 190 6.99 22.57 10.88
C PHE A 190 8.42 22.13 10.51
N ARG A 191 8.59 20.92 9.95
CA ARG A 191 9.89 20.33 9.61
C ARG A 191 10.17 20.36 8.12
N GLU A 192 9.14 20.29 7.28
CA GLU A 192 9.24 20.35 5.83
C GLU A 192 8.02 21.01 5.20
N LYS A 193 8.15 21.47 3.95
CA LYS A 193 7.08 22.12 3.22
C LYS A 193 5.99 21.10 2.83
N LEU A 194 4.85 21.16 3.52
CA LEU A 194 3.63 20.43 3.19
C LEU A 194 2.55 21.41 2.70
N PRO A 195 1.58 20.96 1.89
CA PRO A 195 0.48 21.82 1.48
C PRO A 195 -0.38 22.21 2.69
N ASP A 196 -0.67 23.50 2.87
CA ASP A 196 -1.39 24.02 4.05
C ASP A 196 -2.74 23.34 4.26
N ASN A 197 -3.44 23.03 3.16
CA ASN A 197 -4.74 22.39 3.14
C ASN A 197 -4.69 20.85 3.12
N ALA A 198 -3.51 20.22 3.24
CA ALA A 198 -3.38 18.75 3.17
C ALA A 198 -4.09 18.00 4.32
N HIS A 199 -4.43 18.68 5.42
CA HIS A 199 -5.28 18.11 6.46
C HIS A 199 -6.75 17.94 6.03
N LYS A 200 -7.24 18.73 5.06
CA LYS A 200 -8.65 18.71 4.62
C LYS A 200 -9.01 17.46 3.82
N LYS A 201 -8.02 16.83 3.20
CA LYS A 201 -8.17 15.57 2.46
C LYS A 201 -8.18 14.32 3.36
N VAL A 202 -7.98 14.48 4.68
CA VAL A 202 -8.09 13.37 5.64
C VAL A 202 -9.55 13.17 6.05
N LYS A 203 -10.14 12.05 5.65
CA LYS A 203 -11.54 11.68 5.89
C LYS A 203 -11.63 10.33 6.61
N LEU A 204 -12.78 10.02 7.19
CA LEU A 204 -13.07 8.69 7.73
C LEU A 204 -13.56 7.79 6.60
N MET A 205 -13.11 6.53 6.56
CA MET A 205 -13.57 5.58 5.55
C MET A 205 -15.10 5.43 5.57
N CYS A 206 -15.67 5.30 6.77
CA CYS A 206 -17.10 5.13 6.94
C CYS A 206 -17.94 6.38 6.61
N SER A 207 -17.34 7.56 6.36
CA SER A 207 -18.12 8.69 5.84
C SER A 207 -18.64 8.46 4.42
N PHE A 208 -18.15 7.42 3.74
CA PHE A 208 -18.60 7.01 2.42
C PHE A 208 -19.60 5.84 2.46
N CYS A 209 -19.89 5.25 3.63
CA CYS A 209 -20.91 4.19 3.73
C CYS A 209 -22.30 4.72 3.34
N LYS A 210 -23.07 3.91 2.61
CA LYS A 210 -24.46 4.20 2.22
C LYS A 210 -25.43 3.14 2.72
N LYS A 211 -25.00 1.88 2.80
CA LYS A 211 -25.77 0.73 3.26
C LYS A 211 -25.49 0.40 4.72
N HIS A 212 -24.32 0.79 5.22
CA HIS A 212 -23.85 0.59 6.58
C HIS A 212 -23.93 1.89 7.40
N ASN A 213 -24.28 1.77 8.69
CA ASN A 213 -24.46 2.91 9.60
C ASN A 213 -23.27 3.09 10.56
N GLU A 214 -22.27 2.22 10.46
CA GLU A 214 -21.05 2.26 11.24
C GLU A 214 -20.31 3.57 10.99
N THR A 215 -19.78 4.16 12.05
CA THR A 215 -19.00 5.42 11.94
C THR A 215 -17.51 5.17 11.77
N GLU A 216 -17.05 3.93 11.99
CA GLU A 216 -15.66 3.50 11.99
C GLU A 216 -15.57 2.04 11.52
N VAL A 217 -14.47 1.67 10.88
CA VAL A 217 -14.18 0.28 10.51
C VAL A 217 -13.64 -0.45 11.73
N PRO A 218 -14.40 -1.42 12.30
CA PRO A 218 -14.06 -2.04 13.57
C PRO A 218 -12.77 -2.86 13.46
N ASP A 219 -12.04 -2.95 14.56
CA ASP A 219 -10.90 -3.85 14.64
C ASP A 219 -11.39 -5.33 14.64
N PRO A 220 -10.99 -6.17 13.66
CA PRO A 220 -11.59 -7.49 13.49
C PRO A 220 -11.17 -8.51 14.54
N TYR A 221 -10.17 -8.21 15.37
CA TYR A 221 -9.59 -9.17 16.32
C TYR A 221 -10.55 -9.54 17.47
N TYR A 222 -11.52 -8.67 17.78
CA TYR A 222 -12.52 -8.90 18.83
C TYR A 222 -13.72 -9.74 18.37
N GLY A 223 -13.90 -9.93 17.06
CA GLY A 223 -15.08 -10.57 16.47
C GLY A 223 -14.87 -12.02 15.98
N GLY A 224 -13.72 -12.63 16.29
CA GLY A 224 -13.37 -13.94 15.73
C GLY A 224 -13.36 -13.94 14.19
N PRO A 225 -13.64 -15.08 13.53
CA PRO A 225 -13.68 -15.15 12.07
C PRO A 225 -14.69 -14.19 11.41
N GLN A 226 -15.82 -13.92 12.07
CA GLN A 226 -16.88 -13.04 11.56
C GLN A 226 -16.48 -11.57 11.55
N GLY A 227 -15.54 -11.16 12.42
CA GLY A 227 -15.01 -9.80 12.43
C GLY A 227 -14.35 -9.40 11.10
N PHE A 228 -13.66 -10.33 10.44
CA PHE A 228 -13.03 -10.09 9.14
C PHE A 228 -14.06 -9.90 8.03
N GLU A 229 -15.12 -10.70 8.02
CA GLU A 229 -16.22 -10.55 7.05
C GLU A 229 -16.94 -9.21 7.25
N LYS A 230 -17.22 -8.84 8.50
CA LYS A 230 -17.87 -7.56 8.80
C LYS A 230 -17.04 -6.35 8.33
N VAL A 231 -15.72 -6.40 8.47
CA VAL A 231 -14.83 -5.37 7.93
C VAL A 231 -14.95 -5.28 6.41
N LEU A 232 -14.94 -6.42 5.70
CA LEU A 232 -15.08 -6.44 4.25
C LEU A 232 -16.45 -5.91 3.79
N ASP A 233 -17.54 -6.22 4.50
CA ASP A 233 -18.89 -5.72 4.17
C ASP A 233 -18.96 -4.19 4.23
N ILE A 234 -18.36 -3.60 5.27
CA ILE A 234 -18.28 -2.13 5.43
C ILE A 234 -17.41 -1.53 4.33
N LEU A 235 -16.27 -2.15 4.02
CA LEU A 235 -15.33 -1.65 3.02
C LEU A 235 -15.91 -1.72 1.60
N GLU A 236 -16.64 -2.77 1.24
CA GLU A 236 -17.29 -2.89 -0.06
C GLU A 236 -18.34 -1.79 -0.27
N ASP A 237 -19.17 -1.51 0.75
CA ASP A 237 -20.13 -0.40 0.69
C ASP A 237 -19.45 0.96 0.57
N ALA A 238 -18.47 1.21 1.44
CA ALA A 238 -17.77 2.49 1.47
C ALA A 238 -16.93 2.74 0.19
N CYS A 239 -16.27 1.72 -0.35
CA CYS A 239 -15.41 1.84 -1.54
C CYS A 239 -16.21 2.06 -2.83
N ASP A 240 -17.37 1.41 -3.00
CA ASP A 240 -18.22 1.64 -4.17
C ASP A 240 -18.74 3.08 -4.20
N SER A 241 -19.24 3.55 -3.04
CA SER A 241 -19.69 4.93 -2.87
C SER A 241 -18.57 5.96 -3.00
N LEU A 242 -17.37 5.67 -2.47
CA LEU A 242 -16.17 6.49 -2.64
C LEU A 242 -15.82 6.67 -4.13
N LEU A 243 -15.84 5.60 -4.91
CA LEU A 243 -15.53 5.67 -6.33
C LEU A 243 -16.52 6.59 -7.06
N ASP A 244 -17.82 6.44 -6.78
CA ASP A 244 -18.85 7.30 -7.38
C ASP A 244 -18.65 8.78 -7.01
N SER A 245 -18.31 9.08 -5.75
CA SER A 245 -17.99 10.44 -5.31
C SER A 245 -16.79 11.01 -6.07
N ILE A 246 -15.69 10.26 -6.19
CA ILE A 246 -14.50 10.72 -6.92
C ILE A 246 -14.80 10.97 -8.40
N LEU A 247 -15.56 10.09 -9.05
CA LEU A 247 -15.92 10.24 -10.46
C LEU A 247 -16.83 11.47 -10.68
N THR A 248 -17.74 11.75 -9.75
CA THR A 248 -18.62 12.92 -9.80
C THR A 248 -17.80 14.21 -9.66
N GLU A 249 -16.92 14.27 -8.67
CA GLU A 249 -16.05 15.44 -8.44
C GLU A 249 -15.11 15.68 -9.63
N THR A 250 -14.48 14.63 -10.15
CA THR A 250 -13.52 14.74 -11.26
C THR A 250 -14.20 15.15 -12.56
N SER A 251 -15.43 14.68 -12.83
CA SER A 251 -16.19 15.05 -14.03
C SER A 251 -16.68 16.50 -13.97
N GLY A 252 -17.03 17.00 -12.79
CA GLY A 252 -17.40 18.40 -12.58
C GLY A 252 -16.23 19.36 -12.81
N ILE A 253 -15.01 18.98 -12.42
CA ILE A 253 -13.80 19.77 -12.60
C ILE A 253 -13.38 19.86 -14.07
N GLN A 254 -13.64 18.84 -14.89
CA GLN A 254 -13.34 18.86 -16.33
C GLN A 254 -14.35 19.66 -17.17
N SER A 255 -15.51 20.00 -16.59
CA SER A 255 -16.62 20.69 -17.28
C SER A 255 -16.79 22.17 -16.89
N SER A 256 -15.91 22.71 -16.05
CA SER A 256 -15.94 24.10 -15.55
C SER A 256 -14.65 24.85 -15.89
#